data_AF-A0A499SNG5-F1
#
_entry.id   AF-A0A499SNG5-F1
#
_cell.length_a   1.000
_cell.length_b   1.000
_cell.length_c   1.000
_cell.angle_alpha   90.00
_cell.angle_beta   90.00
_cell.angle_gamma   90.00
#
_symmetry.space_group_name_H-M   'P 1'
#
loop_
_entity.id
_entity.type
_entity.pdbx_description
1 polymer ?
#
loop_
_entity_poly.entity_id
_entity_poly.type
_entity_poly.pdbx_seq_one_letter_code
_entity_poly.pdbx_strand_id
1 'polypeptide(L)' 'GCAFRVPTLDVSVVDLVVRTEKAATYQEIKDVLKKASETDYKEIIEYTEDSVVSTDFIGC' A
#
# COMPACT_ATOMS: atom_id res chain seq x y z
N GLY A 1 9.54 13.52 4.17
CA GLY A 1 9.21 12.76 2.96
C GLY A 1 10.17 13.14 1.85
N CYS A 2 10.50 12.20 0.97
CA CYS A 2 11.29 12.43 -0.23
C CYS A 2 10.50 11.90 -1.41
N ALA A 3 10.50 12.63 -2.54
CA ALA A 3 9.84 12.19 -3.77
C ALA A 3 10.91 12.04 -4.84
N PHE A 4 11.05 10.83 -5.36
CA PHE A 4 11.97 10.51 -6.46
C PHE A 4 11.16 10.27 -7.71
N ARG A 5 11.49 11.00 -8.79
CA ARG A 5 10.91 10.74 -10.11
C ARG A 5 11.78 9.73 -10.83
N VAL A 6 11.17 8.62 -11.22
CA VAL A 6 11.77 7.59 -12.07
C VAL A 6 11.07 7.58 -13.42
N PRO A 7 11.73 7.14 -14.51
CA PRO A 7 11.14 7.10 -15.84
C PRO A 7 10.14 5.93 -15.96
N THR A 8 8.99 6.07 -15.31
CA THR A 8 7.82 5.18 -15.44
C THR A 8 6.70 5.94 -16.18
N LEU A 9 5.93 5.21 -17.00
CA LEU A 9 4.89 5.81 -17.86
C LEU A 9 3.71 6.36 -17.07
N ASP A 10 3.28 5.60 -16.06
CA ASP A 10 2.22 5.94 -15.13
C ASP A 10 2.41 5.08 -13.86
N VAL A 11 1.71 5.41 -12.77
CA VAL A 11 1.80 4.80 -11.42
C VAL A 11 2.97 5.33 -10.56
N SER A 12 2.65 5.65 -9.30
CA SER A 12 3.58 6.11 -8.28
C SER A 12 3.52 5.20 -7.04
N VAL A 13 4.64 5.08 -6.32
CA VAL A 13 4.73 4.30 -5.09
C VAL A 13 4.98 5.20 -3.89
N VAL A 14 4.32 4.90 -2.77
CA VAL A 14 4.57 5.56 -1.48
C VAL A 14 5.28 4.59 -0.57
N ASP A 15 6.51 4.92 -0.17
CA ASP A 15 7.25 4.20 0.87
C ASP A 15 7.10 4.93 2.22
N LEU A 16 6.42 4.29 3.17
CA LEU A 16 6.06 4.87 4.46
C LEU A 16 6.78 4.14 5.60
N VAL A 17 7.72 4.81 6.24
CA VAL A 17 8.37 4.33 7.46
C VAL A 17 7.92 5.20 8.64
N VAL A 18 7.22 4.60 9.61
CA VAL A 18 6.71 5.26 10.80
C VAL A 18 7.10 4.52 12.07
N ARG A 19 7.26 5.26 13.18
CA ARG A 19 7.41 4.68 14.52
C ARG A 19 6.03 4.61 15.16
N THR A 20 5.56 3.40 15.43
CA THR A 20 4.29 3.19 16.13
C THR A 20 4.49 3.38 17.64
N GLU A 21 3.52 4.03 18.29
CA GLU A 21 3.56 4.20 19.77
C GLU A 21 3.38 2.87 20.51
N LYS A 22 2.62 1.94 19.90
CA LYS A 22 2.42 0.58 20.39
C LYS A 22 3.26 -0.39 19.57
N ALA A 23 3.79 -1.41 20.23
CA ALA A 23 4.40 -2.54 19.55
C ALA A 23 3.33 -3.20 18.68
N ALA A 24 3.59 -3.26 17.38
CA ALA A 24 2.77 -3.95 16.41
C ALA A 24 3.67 -4.88 15.61
N THR A 25 3.18 -6.08 15.36
CA THR A 25 3.85 -7.05 14.50
C THR A 25 3.45 -6.81 13.04
N TYR A 26 4.29 -7.29 12.12
CA TYR A 26 4.02 -7.17 10.69
C TYR A 26 2.68 -7.81 10.29
N GLN A 27 2.32 -8.94 10.91
CA GLN A 27 1.05 -9.62 10.66
C GLN A 27 -0.15 -8.78 11.11
N GLU A 28 -0.08 -8.18 12.30
CA GLU A 28 -1.18 -7.33 12.79
C GLU A 28 -1.41 -6.12 11.87
N ILE A 29 -0.35 -5.52 11.35
CA ILE A 29 -0.46 -4.39 10.40
C ILE A 29 -1.13 -4.85 9.10
N LYS A 30 -0.70 -5.99 8.55
CA LYS A 30 -1.31 -6.58 7.35
C LYS A 30 -2.78 -6.89 7.54
N ASP A 31 -3.15 -7.51 8.65
CA ASP A 31 -4.53 -7.90 8.94
C ASP A 31 -5.44 -6.67 9.08
N VAL A 32 -4.93 -5.59 9.69
CA VAL A 32 -5.65 -4.33 9.79
C VAL A 32 -5.84 -3.68 8.42
N LEU A 33 -4.80 -3.66 7.58
CA LEU A 33 -4.89 -3.11 6.22
C LEU A 33 -5.87 -3.89 5.35
N LYS A 34 -5.81 -5.23 5.40
CA LYS A 34 -6.73 -6.09 4.69
C LYS A 34 -8.17 -5.87 5.15
N LYS A 35 -8.42 -5.85 6.45
CA LYS A 35 -9.75 -5.54 6.99
C LYS A 35 -10.23 -4.16 6.54
N ALA A 36 -9.37 -3.15 6.63
CA ALA A 36 -9.70 -1.78 6.21
C ALA A 36 -10.08 -1.71 4.73
N SER A 37 -9.40 -2.48 3.85
CA SER A 37 -9.76 -2.57 2.42
C SER A 37 -11.11 -3.23 2.17
N GLU A 38 -11.56 -4.13 3.06
CA GLU A 38 -12.83 -4.85 2.93
C GLU A 38 -14.00 -4.12 3.64
N THR A 39 -13.71 -3.27 4.62
CA THR A 39 -14.70 -2.56 5.44
C THR A 39 -14.83 -1.08 5.04
N ASP A 40 -14.12 -0.20 5.73
CA ASP A 40 -14.39 1.24 5.78
C ASP A 40 -13.81 1.97 4.57
N TYR A 41 -12.82 1.36 3.91
CA TYR A 41 -12.15 1.88 2.72
C TYR A 41 -12.39 1.02 1.49
N LYS A 42 -13.46 0.24 1.50
CA LYS A 42 -13.89 -0.55 0.34
C LYS A 42 -14.10 0.38 -0.86
N GLU A 43 -13.54 0.00 -2.02
CA GLU A 43 -13.48 0.80 -3.26
C GLU A 43 -12.49 1.98 -3.26
N ILE A 44 -11.82 2.27 -2.13
CA ILE A 44 -10.79 3.32 -2.04
C ILE A 44 -9.39 2.71 -1.86
N ILE A 45 -9.28 1.65 -1.07
CA ILE A 45 -8.03 0.95 -0.78
C ILE A 45 -8.21 -0.51 -1.18
N GLU A 46 -7.30 -1.01 -2.02
CA GLU A 46 -7.21 -2.41 -2.41
C GLU A 46 -5.92 -3.02 -1.85
N TYR A 47 -5.99 -4.28 -1.39
CA TYR A 47 -4.85 -5.00 -0.82
C TYR A 47 -4.56 -6.26 -1.64
N THR A 48 -3.31 -6.41 -2.11
CA THR A 48 -2.83 -7.61 -2.81
C THR A 48 -1.55 -8.15 -2.16
N GLU A 49 -1.40 -9.48 -2.13
CA GLU A 49 -0.16 -10.16 -1.74
C GLU A 49 0.57 -10.77 -2.93
N ASP A 50 0.07 -10.55 -4.14
CA ASP A 50 0.67 -11.07 -5.36
C ASP A 50 1.94 -10.28 -5.72
N SER A 51 2.84 -10.95 -6.43
CA SER A 51 4.07 -10.32 -6.94
C SER A 51 3.75 -9.48 -8.17
N VAL A 52 3.22 -8.28 -7.94
CA VAL A 52 2.81 -7.32 -8.96
C VAL A 52 3.87 -6.25 -9.21
N VAL A 53 3.88 -5.72 -10.43
CA VAL A 53 4.76 -4.62 -10.86
C VAL A 53 3.94 -3.37 -11.17
N SER A 54 4.58 -2.22 -11.30
CA SER A 54 3.91 -0.92 -11.54
C SER A 54 2.94 -0.94 -12.73
N THR A 55 3.24 -1.73 -13.76
CA THR A 55 2.42 -1.85 -14.96
C THR A 55 1.06 -2.50 -14.69
N ASP A 56 0.97 -3.35 -13.67
CA ASP A 56 -0.26 -4.07 -13.32
C ASP A 56 -1.33 -3.15 -12.70
N PHE A 57 -0.92 -1.96 -12.26
CA PHE A 57 -1.80 -0.94 -11.68
C PHE A 57 -2.19 0.17 -12.67
N ILE A 58 -1.83 0.04 -13.95
CA ILE A 58 -2.22 1.02 -14.96
C ILE A 58 -3.72 0.86 -15.25
N GLY A 59 -4.53 1.84 -14.82
CA GLY A 59 -5.98 1.88 -15.06
C GLY A 59 -6.85 1.31 -13.94
N CYS A 60 -6.27 1.00 -12.78
CA CYS A 60 -7.01 0.77 -11.53
C CYS A 60 -7.61 2.07 -10.96
#